data_AF-A0A955SS38-F1
#
_entry.id   AF-A0A955SS38-F1
#
_cell.length_a   1.000
_cell.length_b   1.000
_cell.length_c   1.000
_cell.angle_alpha   90.00
_cell.angle_beta   90.00
_cell.angle_gamma   90.00
#
_symmetry.space_group_name_H-M   'P 1'
#
loop_
_entity.id
_entity.type
_entity.pdbx_description
1 polymer ?
#
loop_
_entity_poly.entity_id
_entity_poly.type
_entity_poly.pdbx_seq_one_letter_code
_entity_poly.pdbx_strand_id
1 'polypeptide(L)'
;MGLIEEDRPEEAVSELRRSLAGDPDFLDGHFEMARCLRRMGQYRNAFPHVDACVANLPEDWEALKEAAEIRFLAGEVEKATPLFETLHEIDPEDEDIASTWVAISLVHEGPKKALKRARSCLEANPNWVGGHLYLGNIQEINGRLVEAEEAYQRALDLMPDHHGARENLERLKAGSPLETSPLGLTYDGIFLSECGRLRNEGYLGRAAELMEYWRERFPEHPLYRRMLVEIYRDQGQFHLALQLLHESDESERLDPQWRFLEARLLLDSGKTDEAVGILEELREEMKFDPAFQECRAEALLASARLEEALQAAEQGLEIEPSHAGIWFLLAKIQKRLERNEDCHQSLEKTILFDPQHVGANFALGIEHLQEGRDRQAVDPLRKVVDREPDRVEGWRHLAIALSRLKEYEAAVEPWSQVMRLAPGDSQASGNLEKIQRLLKQSNK
;
A
#
# COMPACT_ATOMS: atom_id res chain seq x y z
N MET A 1 14.77 -14.22 -23.56
CA MET A 1 15.51 -12.99 -23.90
C MET A 1 14.91 -12.20 -25.09
N GLY A 2 13.62 -12.35 -25.43
CA GLY A 2 13.03 -11.70 -26.62
C GLY A 2 11.60 -11.15 -26.46
N LEU A 3 11.11 -10.98 -25.23
CA LEU A 3 9.77 -10.41 -24.93
C LEU A 3 9.84 -9.22 -23.95
N ILE A 4 11.04 -8.77 -23.59
CA ILE A 4 11.29 -7.72 -22.58
C ILE A 4 11.19 -6.31 -23.21
N GLU A 5 11.04 -6.22 -24.53
CA GLU A 5 10.82 -4.95 -25.26
C GLU A 5 9.33 -4.54 -25.37
N GLU A 6 8.38 -5.40 -24.96
CA GLU A 6 6.97 -5.03 -24.91
C GLU A 6 6.58 -4.72 -23.45
N ASP A 7 6.01 -3.53 -23.24
CA ASP A 7 5.56 -2.93 -21.97
C ASP A 7 4.41 -3.70 -21.30
N ARG A 8 4.61 -5.01 -21.01
CA ARG A 8 3.61 -5.94 -20.47
C ARG A 8 4.16 -6.63 -19.21
N PRO A 9 4.33 -5.91 -18.08
CA PRO A 9 4.96 -6.43 -16.87
C PRO A 9 4.22 -7.64 -16.27
N GLU A 10 2.91 -7.77 -16.49
CA GLU A 10 2.08 -8.86 -15.97
C GLU A 10 2.46 -10.23 -16.57
N GLU A 11 2.70 -10.29 -17.89
CA GLU A 11 3.10 -11.53 -18.56
C GLU A 11 4.52 -11.94 -18.19
N ALA A 12 5.42 -10.96 -18.09
CA ALA A 12 6.78 -11.17 -17.64
C ALA A 12 6.82 -11.80 -16.24
N VAL A 13 5.99 -11.31 -15.30
CA VAL A 13 5.86 -11.90 -13.95
C VAL A 13 5.42 -13.37 -14.02
N SER A 14 4.46 -13.73 -14.88
CA SER A 14 4.00 -15.11 -15.02
C SER A 14 5.10 -16.04 -15.54
N GLU A 15 5.86 -15.61 -16.55
CA GLU A 15 6.99 -16.39 -17.10
C GLU A 15 8.14 -16.51 -16.08
N LEU A 16 8.49 -15.42 -15.42
CA LEU A 16 9.52 -15.38 -14.39
C LEU A 16 9.16 -16.26 -13.19
N ARG A 17 7.87 -16.35 -12.80
CA ARG A 17 7.40 -17.28 -11.76
C ARG A 17 7.69 -18.74 -12.14
N ARG A 18 7.47 -19.13 -13.40
CA ARG A 18 7.80 -20.48 -13.88
C ARG A 18 9.31 -20.72 -13.90
N SER A 19 10.08 -19.72 -14.32
CA SER A 19 11.55 -19.79 -14.32
C SER A 19 12.09 -20.02 -12.91
N LEU A 20 11.65 -19.21 -11.94
CA LEU A 20 12.07 -19.29 -10.54
C LEU A 20 11.55 -20.55 -9.83
N ALA A 21 10.43 -21.13 -10.28
CA ALA A 21 9.99 -22.44 -9.80
C ALA A 21 10.92 -23.58 -10.25
N GLY A 22 11.52 -23.45 -11.44
CA GLY A 22 12.49 -24.42 -11.96
C GLY A 22 13.91 -24.22 -11.43
N ASP A 23 14.28 -22.97 -11.17
CA ASP A 23 15.58 -22.57 -10.61
C ASP A 23 15.40 -21.39 -9.63
N PRO A 24 15.20 -21.68 -8.32
CA PRO A 24 14.99 -20.65 -7.30
C PRO A 24 16.19 -19.75 -7.03
N ASP A 25 17.38 -20.08 -7.51
CA ASP A 25 18.60 -19.29 -7.30
C ASP A 25 18.94 -18.43 -8.54
N PHE A 26 18.07 -18.40 -9.56
CA PHE A 26 18.27 -17.66 -10.79
C PHE A 26 18.19 -16.13 -10.57
N LEU A 27 19.35 -15.51 -10.31
CA LEU A 27 19.46 -14.10 -9.92
C LEU A 27 18.91 -13.12 -10.95
N ASP A 28 19.18 -13.32 -12.25
CA ASP A 28 18.61 -12.46 -13.31
C ASP A 28 17.07 -12.52 -13.29
N GLY A 29 16.51 -13.69 -12.97
CA GLY A 29 15.07 -13.87 -12.82
C GLY A 29 14.51 -13.13 -11.62
N HIS A 30 15.21 -13.14 -10.48
CA HIS A 30 14.85 -12.31 -9.33
C HIS A 30 14.93 -10.82 -9.66
N PHE A 31 16.00 -10.39 -10.32
CA PHE A 31 16.23 -9.00 -10.67
C PHE A 31 15.13 -8.46 -11.59
N GLU A 32 14.81 -9.17 -12.67
CA GLU A 32 13.73 -8.77 -13.58
C GLU A 32 12.34 -8.87 -12.94
N MET A 33 12.12 -9.84 -12.04
CA MET A 33 10.87 -9.94 -11.28
C MET A 33 10.66 -8.71 -10.40
N ALA A 34 11.71 -8.27 -9.69
CA ALA A 34 11.65 -7.08 -8.84
C ALA A 34 11.28 -5.82 -9.66
N ARG A 35 11.86 -5.64 -10.84
CA ARG A 35 11.56 -4.51 -11.74
C ARG A 35 10.14 -4.53 -12.26
N CYS A 36 9.65 -5.70 -12.67
CA CYS A 36 8.26 -5.85 -13.13
C CYS A 36 7.29 -5.52 -11.98
N LEU A 37 7.52 -6.09 -10.80
CA LEU A 37 6.69 -5.83 -9.62
C LEU A 37 6.74 -4.36 -9.19
N ARG A 38 7.89 -3.69 -9.31
CA ARG A 38 8.03 -2.24 -9.07
C ARG A 38 7.17 -1.43 -10.04
N ARG A 39 7.21 -1.74 -11.34
CA ARG A 39 6.39 -1.07 -12.37
C ARG A 39 4.89 -1.26 -12.14
N MET A 40 4.51 -2.42 -11.59
CA MET A 40 3.13 -2.73 -11.21
C MET A 40 2.73 -2.11 -9.85
N GLY A 41 3.62 -1.40 -9.15
CA GLY A 41 3.36 -0.86 -7.81
C GLY A 41 3.30 -1.90 -6.70
N GLN A 42 3.63 -3.17 -6.98
CA GLN A 42 3.60 -4.28 -6.03
C GLN A 42 4.90 -4.37 -5.22
N TYR A 43 5.29 -3.30 -4.54
CA TYR A 43 6.62 -3.19 -3.92
C TYR A 43 6.90 -4.27 -2.87
N ARG A 44 5.91 -4.65 -2.05
CA ARG A 44 6.09 -5.70 -1.03
C ARG A 44 6.33 -7.07 -1.65
N ASN A 45 5.69 -7.36 -2.78
CA ASN A 45 5.90 -8.62 -3.49
C ASN A 45 7.31 -8.68 -4.08
N ALA A 46 7.95 -7.54 -4.34
CA ALA A 46 9.31 -7.49 -4.84
C ALA A 46 10.39 -7.77 -3.77
N PHE A 47 10.05 -7.72 -2.47
CA PHE A 47 11.03 -7.88 -1.38
C PHE A 47 11.84 -9.17 -1.43
N PRO A 48 11.23 -10.37 -1.59
CA PRO A 48 12.01 -11.60 -1.66
C PRO A 48 12.98 -11.61 -2.84
N HIS A 49 12.65 -10.89 -3.91
CA HIS A 49 13.46 -10.82 -5.12
C HIS A 49 14.65 -9.88 -4.97
N VAL A 50 14.43 -8.66 -4.47
CA VAL A 50 15.54 -7.75 -4.17
C VAL A 50 16.44 -8.29 -3.05
N ASP A 51 15.88 -9.00 -2.08
CA ASP A 51 16.64 -9.61 -0.99
C ASP A 51 17.51 -10.76 -1.48
N ALA A 52 17.01 -11.57 -2.43
CA ALA A 52 17.83 -12.59 -3.09
C ALA A 52 18.97 -11.95 -3.89
N CYS A 53 18.71 -10.87 -4.63
CA CYS A 53 19.75 -10.15 -5.38
C CYS A 53 20.82 -9.58 -4.44
N VAL A 54 20.44 -8.81 -3.43
CA VAL A 54 21.39 -8.16 -2.51
C VAL A 54 22.14 -9.20 -1.65
N ALA A 55 21.52 -10.31 -1.26
CA ALA A 55 22.20 -11.35 -0.49
C ALA A 55 23.32 -12.05 -1.29
N ASN A 56 23.14 -12.21 -2.60
CA ASN A 56 24.13 -12.87 -3.47
C ASN A 56 25.10 -11.89 -4.13
N LEU A 57 24.68 -10.63 -4.30
CA LEU A 57 25.41 -9.56 -4.95
C LEU A 57 25.44 -8.30 -4.05
N PRO A 58 26.08 -8.37 -2.86
CA PRO A 58 25.98 -7.32 -1.84
C PRO A 58 26.66 -6.00 -2.19
N GLU A 59 27.53 -5.98 -3.20
CA GLU A 59 28.22 -4.78 -3.71
C GLU A 59 27.84 -4.48 -5.16
N ASP A 60 26.87 -5.20 -5.74
CA ASP A 60 26.40 -4.88 -7.09
C ASP A 60 25.51 -3.64 -7.05
N TRP A 61 25.96 -2.61 -7.76
CA TRP A 61 25.34 -1.29 -7.72
C TRP A 61 23.88 -1.33 -8.20
N GLU A 62 23.59 -2.10 -9.25
CA GLU A 62 22.24 -2.15 -9.81
C GLU A 62 21.27 -2.89 -8.88
N ALA A 63 21.71 -4.02 -8.29
CA ALA A 63 20.94 -4.77 -7.30
C ALA A 63 20.64 -3.92 -6.05
N LEU A 64 21.64 -3.20 -5.54
CA LEU A 64 21.49 -2.30 -4.40
C LEU A 64 20.54 -1.14 -4.72
N LYS A 65 20.62 -0.56 -5.92
CA LYS A 65 19.76 0.55 -6.35
C LYS A 65 18.31 0.14 -6.46
N GLU A 66 18.02 -0.96 -7.16
CA GLU A 66 16.64 -1.46 -7.26
C GLU A 66 16.08 -1.83 -5.88
N ALA A 67 16.88 -2.44 -4.99
CA ALA A 67 16.46 -2.72 -3.62
C ALA A 67 16.17 -1.43 -2.82
N ALA A 68 17.02 -0.41 -2.93
CA ALA A 68 16.86 0.87 -2.25
C ALA A 68 15.59 1.60 -2.71
N GLU A 69 15.36 1.68 -4.02
CA GLU A 69 14.18 2.30 -4.62
C GLU A 69 12.88 1.57 -4.24
N ILE A 70 12.86 0.24 -4.35
CA ILE A 70 11.68 -0.58 -4.01
C ILE A 70 11.32 -0.42 -2.53
N ARG A 71 12.31 -0.47 -1.63
CA ARG A 71 12.08 -0.26 -0.21
C ARG A 71 11.60 1.15 0.10
N PHE A 72 12.17 2.16 -0.57
CA PHE A 72 11.75 3.54 -0.41
C PHE A 72 10.30 3.77 -0.88
N LEU A 73 9.93 3.27 -2.06
CA LEU A 73 8.57 3.35 -2.60
C LEU A 73 7.56 2.56 -1.75
N ALA A 74 7.99 1.48 -1.10
CA ALA A 74 7.19 0.74 -0.13
C ALA A 74 7.02 1.46 1.22
N GLY A 75 7.70 2.58 1.45
CA GLY A 75 7.73 3.30 2.73
C GLY A 75 8.66 2.68 3.78
N GLU A 76 9.48 1.67 3.44
CA GLU A 76 10.49 1.07 4.33
C GLU A 76 11.78 1.91 4.38
N VAL A 77 11.65 3.19 4.71
CA VAL A 77 12.75 4.17 4.65
C VAL A 77 13.94 3.77 5.53
N GLU A 78 13.69 3.17 6.69
CA GLU A 78 14.73 2.69 7.61
C GLU A 78 15.61 1.60 6.98
N LYS A 79 15.06 0.81 6.05
CA LYS A 79 15.79 -0.23 5.33
C LYS A 79 16.35 0.26 3.99
N ALA A 80 15.76 1.28 3.38
CA ALA A 80 16.27 1.90 2.15
C ALA A 80 17.52 2.75 2.41
N THR A 81 17.57 3.48 3.53
CA THR A 81 18.63 4.45 3.82
C THR A 81 20.04 3.83 3.89
N PRO A 82 20.26 2.66 4.52
CA PRO A 82 21.57 2.01 4.49
C PRO A 82 22.00 1.55 3.09
N LEU A 83 21.05 1.19 2.23
CA LEU A 83 21.36 0.81 0.84
C LEU A 83 21.84 2.02 0.03
N PHE A 84 21.20 3.18 0.20
CA PHE A 84 21.67 4.44 -0.40
C PHE A 84 23.05 4.88 0.13
N GLU A 85 23.35 4.60 1.41
CA GLU A 85 24.68 4.83 1.96
C GLU A 85 25.72 3.94 1.28
N THR A 86 25.46 2.64 1.14
CA THR A 86 26.35 1.72 0.41
C THR A 86 26.51 2.10 -1.06
N LEU A 87 25.43 2.51 -1.74
CA LEU A 87 25.51 3.00 -3.13
C LEU A 87 26.41 4.23 -3.25
N HIS A 88 26.31 5.17 -2.31
CA HIS A 88 27.17 6.34 -2.25
C HIS A 88 28.62 5.99 -1.89
N GLU A 89 28.86 4.94 -1.10
CA GLU A 89 30.23 4.44 -0.84
C GLU A 89 30.86 3.81 -2.10
N ILE A 90 30.06 3.14 -2.93
CA ILE A 90 30.50 2.53 -4.20
C ILE A 90 30.78 3.60 -5.25
N ASP A 91 29.85 4.54 -5.46
CA ASP A 91 30.01 5.67 -6.35
C ASP A 91 29.68 7.00 -5.64
N PRO A 92 30.69 7.65 -5.04
CA PRO A 92 30.49 8.89 -4.32
C PRO A 92 30.14 10.10 -5.20
N GLU A 93 30.43 10.05 -6.50
CA GLU A 93 30.19 11.16 -7.43
C GLU A 93 28.82 11.07 -8.12
N ASP A 94 28.09 9.95 -7.95
CA ASP A 94 26.74 9.75 -8.49
C ASP A 94 25.75 10.76 -7.89
N GLU A 95 25.37 11.74 -8.73
CA GLU A 95 24.49 12.83 -8.36
C GLU A 95 23.04 12.36 -8.12
N ASP A 96 22.58 11.29 -8.78
CA ASP A 96 21.22 10.76 -8.66
C ASP A 96 21.04 10.04 -7.31
N ILE A 97 22.02 9.19 -6.94
CA ILE A 97 22.07 8.55 -5.62
C ILE A 97 22.23 9.59 -4.51
N ALA A 98 23.17 10.53 -4.67
CA ALA A 98 23.39 11.60 -3.71
C ALA A 98 22.12 12.43 -3.50
N SER A 99 21.41 12.79 -4.58
CA SER A 99 20.17 13.55 -4.50
C SER A 99 19.09 12.81 -3.70
N THR A 100 18.87 11.54 -4.02
CA THR A 100 17.85 10.70 -3.39
C THR A 100 18.17 10.48 -1.91
N TRP A 101 19.42 10.20 -1.58
CA TRP A 101 19.84 9.96 -0.20
C TRP A 101 19.71 11.21 0.68
N VAL A 102 20.15 12.37 0.20
CA VAL A 102 20.01 13.65 0.91
C VAL A 102 18.54 14.02 1.09
N ALA A 103 17.72 13.81 0.06
CA ALA A 103 16.29 14.05 0.10
C ALA A 103 15.57 13.21 1.17
N ILE A 104 15.76 11.89 1.13
CA ILE A 104 15.19 10.94 2.11
C ILE A 104 15.56 11.35 3.53
N SER A 105 16.83 11.70 3.73
CA SER A 105 17.36 12.10 5.02
C SER A 105 16.69 13.35 5.58
N LEU A 106 16.36 14.32 4.72
CA LEU A 106 15.74 15.57 5.14
C LEU A 106 14.31 15.33 5.62
N VAL A 107 13.56 14.54 4.86
CA VAL A 107 12.15 14.26 5.14
C VAL A 107 12.00 13.36 6.37
N HIS A 108 12.74 12.25 6.43
CA HIS A 108 12.49 11.19 7.40
C HIS A 108 13.40 11.22 8.62
N GLU A 109 14.59 11.81 8.50
CA GLU A 109 15.57 11.81 9.58
C GLU A 109 15.92 13.21 10.10
N GLY A 110 15.36 14.23 9.45
CA GLY A 110 15.47 15.63 9.83
C GLY A 110 16.72 16.35 9.30
N PRO A 111 16.72 17.69 9.42
CA PRO A 111 17.68 18.54 8.71
C PRO A 111 19.12 18.39 9.19
N LYS A 112 19.36 17.92 10.42
CA LYS A 112 20.71 17.70 10.93
C LYS A 112 21.43 16.55 10.23
N LYS A 113 20.73 15.43 10.01
CA LYS A 113 21.27 14.26 9.32
C LYS A 113 21.40 14.51 7.82
N ALA A 114 20.40 15.14 7.21
CA ALA A 114 20.45 15.58 5.82
C ALA A 114 21.64 16.51 5.56
N LEU A 115 21.90 17.48 6.45
CA LEU A 115 23.05 18.37 6.32
C LEU A 115 24.38 17.61 6.34
N LYS A 116 24.52 16.60 7.21
CA LYS A 116 25.74 15.78 7.28
C LYS A 116 25.97 15.06 5.95
N ARG A 117 24.92 14.48 5.37
CA ARG A 117 25.01 13.76 4.08
C ARG A 117 25.24 14.69 2.90
N ALA A 118 24.52 15.81 2.82
CA ALA A 118 24.74 16.81 1.77
C ALA A 118 26.20 17.28 1.75
N ARG A 119 26.82 17.46 2.92
CA ARG A 119 28.25 17.77 3.02
C ARG A 119 29.14 16.62 2.55
N SER A 120 28.85 15.39 2.94
CA SER A 120 29.57 14.21 2.45
C SER A 120 29.53 14.10 0.93
N CYS A 121 28.35 14.28 0.32
CA CYS A 121 28.20 14.25 -1.14
C CYS A 121 28.96 15.41 -1.81
N LEU A 122 28.99 16.60 -1.21
CA LEU A 122 29.76 17.74 -1.73
C LEU A 122 31.26 17.63 -1.48
N GLU A 123 31.70 16.85 -0.49
CA GLU A 123 33.12 16.49 -0.31
C GLU A 123 33.59 15.57 -1.44
N ALA A 124 32.74 14.64 -1.88
CA ALA A 124 32.98 13.77 -3.02
C ALA A 124 32.90 14.52 -4.36
N ASN A 125 31.83 15.29 -4.59
CA ASN A 125 31.63 16.09 -5.80
C ASN A 125 31.35 17.57 -5.47
N PRO A 126 32.40 18.42 -5.34
CA PRO A 126 32.25 19.84 -5.01
C PRO A 126 31.58 20.70 -6.08
N ASN A 127 31.45 20.18 -7.31
CA ASN A 127 30.88 20.91 -8.46
C ASN A 127 29.43 20.49 -8.75
N TRP A 128 28.85 19.59 -7.94
CA TRP A 128 27.45 19.20 -8.05
C TRP A 128 26.51 20.37 -7.74
N VAL A 129 25.87 20.91 -8.77
CA VAL A 129 24.97 22.07 -8.65
C VAL A 129 23.77 21.75 -7.75
N GLY A 130 23.20 20.55 -7.90
CA GLY A 130 22.10 20.05 -7.05
C GLY A 130 22.50 19.95 -5.58
N GLY A 131 23.75 19.61 -5.28
CA GLY A 131 24.25 19.49 -3.91
C GLY A 131 24.29 20.82 -3.17
N HIS A 132 24.73 21.88 -3.86
CA HIS A 132 24.72 23.24 -3.32
C HIS A 132 23.28 23.76 -3.15
N LEU A 133 22.35 23.37 -4.02
CA LEU A 133 20.91 23.62 -3.82
C LEU A 133 20.35 22.93 -2.57
N TYR A 134 20.59 21.64 -2.42
CA TYR A 134 20.20 20.87 -1.23
C TYR A 134 20.79 21.50 0.04
N LEU A 135 22.08 21.83 0.01
CA LEU A 135 22.76 22.46 1.14
C LEU A 135 22.09 23.79 1.52
N GLY A 136 21.78 24.63 0.52
CA GLY A 136 21.09 25.91 0.74
C GLY A 136 19.71 25.72 1.37
N ASN A 137 18.89 24.84 0.80
CA ASN A 137 17.55 24.54 1.29
C ASN A 137 17.59 24.03 2.74
N ILE A 138 18.50 23.10 3.06
CA ILE A 138 18.65 22.54 4.41
C ILE A 138 19.11 23.61 5.41
N GLN A 139 20.01 24.50 5.01
CA GLN A 139 20.50 25.58 5.88
C GLN A 139 19.43 26.61 6.18
N GLU A 140 18.60 26.91 5.18
CA GLU A 140 17.48 27.83 5.35
C GLU A 140 16.41 27.28 6.31
N ILE A 141 16.06 25.99 6.17
CA ILE A 141 15.16 25.28 7.12
C ILE A 141 15.73 25.33 8.54
N ASN A 142 17.04 25.28 8.69
CA ASN A 142 17.73 25.40 9.97
C ASN A 142 17.86 26.86 10.47
N GLY A 143 17.30 27.84 9.77
CA GLY A 143 17.38 29.27 10.10
C GLY A 143 18.76 29.90 9.86
N ARG A 144 19.65 29.21 9.15
CA ARG A 144 21.01 29.65 8.81
C ARG A 144 21.02 30.31 7.44
N LEU A 145 20.44 31.51 7.40
CA LEU A 145 20.14 32.23 6.15
C LEU A 145 21.41 32.67 5.40
N VAL A 146 22.48 33.00 6.12
CA VAL A 146 23.76 33.41 5.49
C VAL A 146 24.37 32.22 4.75
N GLU A 147 24.46 31.08 5.41
CA GLU A 147 24.98 29.85 4.82
C GLU A 147 24.08 29.33 3.69
N ALA A 148 22.77 29.58 3.76
CA ALA A 148 21.85 29.26 2.68
C ALA A 148 22.11 30.12 1.43
N GLU A 149 22.27 31.43 1.61
CA GLU A 149 22.62 32.36 0.54
C GLU A 149 23.95 31.98 -0.13
N GLU A 150 24.98 31.66 0.65
CA GLU A 150 26.28 31.22 0.15
C GLU A 150 26.17 29.96 -0.72
N ALA A 151 25.36 28.99 -0.30
CA ALA A 151 25.16 27.75 -1.04
C ALA A 151 24.39 27.98 -2.35
N TYR A 152 23.32 28.79 -2.34
CA TYR A 152 22.61 29.15 -3.58
C TYR A 152 23.50 29.93 -4.54
N GLN A 153 24.31 30.86 -4.03
CA GLN A 153 25.27 31.60 -4.85
C GLN A 153 26.31 30.65 -5.45
N ARG A 154 26.79 29.65 -4.69
CA ARG A 154 27.72 28.66 -5.21
C ARG A 154 27.12 27.83 -6.34
N ALA A 155 25.84 27.45 -6.24
CA ALA A 155 25.12 26.79 -7.34
C ALA A 155 25.06 27.67 -8.60
N LEU A 156 24.81 28.98 -8.45
CA LEU A 156 24.79 29.93 -9.57
C LEU A 156 26.18 30.23 -10.15
N ASP A 157 27.23 30.17 -9.34
CA ASP A 157 28.61 30.31 -9.83
C ASP A 157 29.01 29.13 -10.72
N LEU A 158 28.48 27.94 -10.43
CA LEU A 158 28.67 26.73 -11.22
C LEU A 158 27.75 26.71 -12.46
N MET A 159 26.51 27.17 -12.33
CA MET A 159 25.52 27.25 -13.41
C MET A 159 24.71 28.56 -13.33
N PRO A 160 25.15 29.63 -14.02
CA PRO A 160 24.55 30.97 -13.92
C PRO A 160 23.08 31.06 -14.34
N ASP A 161 22.62 30.15 -15.20
CA ASP A 161 21.26 30.05 -15.71
C ASP A 161 20.35 29.09 -14.91
N HIS A 162 20.84 28.50 -13.82
CA HIS A 162 20.07 27.56 -13.01
C HIS A 162 18.87 28.23 -12.34
N HIS A 163 17.67 27.97 -12.87
CA HIS A 163 16.42 28.62 -12.44
C HIS A 163 16.15 28.44 -10.94
N GLY A 164 16.20 27.20 -10.43
CA GLY A 164 15.88 26.91 -9.02
C GLY A 164 16.78 27.63 -8.01
N ALA A 165 18.08 27.76 -8.29
CA ALA A 165 19.02 28.46 -7.41
C ALA A 165 18.78 29.97 -7.41
N ARG A 166 18.43 30.55 -8.57
CA ARG A 166 18.09 31.96 -8.69
C ARG A 166 16.81 32.29 -7.93
N GLU A 167 15.76 31.50 -8.14
CA GLU A 167 14.47 31.67 -7.46
C GLU A 167 14.62 31.56 -5.94
N ASN A 168 15.34 30.54 -5.45
CA ASN A 168 15.59 30.37 -4.02
C ASN A 168 16.39 31.54 -3.42
N LEU A 169 17.40 32.04 -4.13
CA LEU A 169 18.20 33.18 -3.68
C LEU A 169 17.40 34.49 -3.67
N GLU A 170 16.61 34.75 -4.71
CA GLU A 170 15.74 35.94 -4.80
C GLU A 170 14.67 35.92 -3.70
N ARG A 171 14.05 34.76 -3.47
CA ARG A 171 13.06 34.55 -2.40
C ARG A 171 13.68 34.75 -1.01
N LEU A 172 14.84 34.16 -0.76
CA LEU A 172 15.58 34.32 0.51
C LEU A 172 15.90 35.80 0.78
N LYS A 173 16.35 36.54 -0.24
CA LYS A 173 16.64 37.99 -0.16
C LYS A 173 15.39 38.83 0.05
N ALA A 174 14.25 38.40 -0.46
CA ALA A 174 12.96 39.04 -0.24
C ALA A 174 12.40 38.77 1.18
N GLY A 175 13.08 37.98 2.01
CA GLY A 175 12.63 37.65 3.37
C GLY A 175 11.39 36.75 3.40
N SER A 176 11.08 36.10 2.28
CA SER A 176 9.98 35.14 2.17
C SER A 176 10.51 33.76 2.57
N PRO A 177 9.95 33.10 3.60
CA PRO A 177 10.45 31.79 4.04
C PRO A 177 10.26 30.74 2.93
N LEU A 178 11.07 29.67 2.96
CA LEU A 178 10.84 28.50 2.12
C LEU A 178 9.49 27.88 2.50
N GLU A 179 8.44 28.17 1.73
CA GLU A 179 7.17 27.48 1.84
C GLU A 179 7.41 26.02 1.43
N THR A 180 7.06 25.09 2.31
CA THR A 180 7.59 23.72 2.33
C THR A 180 7.30 22.95 1.06
N SER A 181 8.30 22.85 0.20
CA SER A 181 8.74 21.58 -0.39
C SER A 181 10.24 21.68 -0.66
N PRO A 182 11.09 21.02 0.16
CA PRO A 182 12.45 21.47 0.33
C PRO A 182 13.43 21.18 -0.81
N LEU A 183 13.03 20.63 -1.98
CA LEU A 183 14.04 19.94 -2.81
C LEU A 183 14.08 20.20 -4.31
N GLY A 184 13.06 20.71 -4.99
CA GLY A 184 13.19 21.04 -6.43
C GLY A 184 13.89 19.97 -7.30
N LEU A 185 13.77 18.68 -6.94
CA LEU A 185 14.34 17.51 -7.61
C LEU A 185 13.27 16.42 -7.69
N THR A 186 13.42 15.56 -8.71
CA THR A 186 12.38 14.76 -9.39
C THR A 186 11.12 14.46 -8.58
N TYR A 187 10.03 15.00 -9.11
CA TYR A 187 8.77 15.33 -8.45
C TYR A 187 7.89 14.15 -8.02
N ASP A 188 8.33 12.89 -8.11
CA ASP A 188 7.41 11.77 -7.91
C ASP A 188 7.76 10.93 -6.69
N GLY A 189 8.99 10.43 -6.55
CA GLY A 189 9.34 9.49 -5.48
C GLY A 189 9.13 10.03 -4.07
N ILE A 190 9.51 11.28 -3.82
CA ILE A 190 9.47 11.89 -2.47
C ILE A 190 8.03 12.20 -2.05
N PHE A 191 7.22 12.79 -2.93
CA PHE A 191 5.83 13.10 -2.60
C PHE A 191 4.96 11.85 -2.62
N LEU A 192 5.24 10.87 -3.47
CA LEU A 192 4.60 9.56 -3.39
C LEU A 192 4.90 8.87 -2.06
N SER A 193 6.14 8.93 -1.58
CA SER A 193 6.53 8.34 -0.29
C SER A 193 5.82 9.03 0.88
N GLU A 194 5.80 10.37 0.90
CA GLU A 194 5.09 11.13 1.93
C GLU A 194 3.57 10.95 1.85
N CYS A 195 3.01 10.94 0.64
CA CYS A 195 1.60 10.66 0.41
C CYS A 195 1.22 9.25 0.86
N GLY A 196 2.05 8.26 0.52
CA GLY A 196 1.90 6.87 0.95
C GLY A 196 1.97 6.74 2.47
N ARG A 197 2.90 7.45 3.13
CA ARG A 197 3.00 7.52 4.59
C ARG A 197 1.74 8.11 5.21
N LEU A 198 1.28 9.28 4.73
CA LEU A 198 0.05 9.93 5.21
C LEU A 198 -1.18 9.05 5.03
N ARG A 199 -1.29 8.37 3.88
CA ARG A 199 -2.38 7.44 3.57
C ARG A 199 -2.38 6.23 4.51
N ASN A 200 -1.21 5.61 4.72
CA ASN A 200 -1.04 4.47 5.63
C ASN A 200 -1.32 4.81 7.10
N GLU A 201 -1.01 6.04 7.53
CA GLU A 201 -1.32 6.54 8.88
C GLU A 201 -2.78 7.01 9.03
N GLY A 202 -3.58 6.97 7.96
CA GLY A 202 -4.98 7.38 7.96
C GLY A 202 -5.21 8.88 7.84
N TYR A 203 -4.17 9.69 7.60
CA TYR A 203 -4.27 11.13 7.36
C TYR A 203 -4.68 11.44 5.91
N LEU A 204 -5.77 10.82 5.46
CA LEU A 204 -6.23 10.87 4.06
C LEU A 204 -6.47 12.31 3.57
N GLY A 205 -6.97 13.20 4.42
CA GLY A 205 -7.21 14.60 4.06
C GLY A 205 -5.91 15.34 3.70
N ARG A 206 -4.84 15.14 4.49
CA ARG A 206 -3.52 15.72 4.21
C ARG A 206 -2.87 15.12 2.98
N ALA A 207 -3.06 13.83 2.76
CA ALA A 207 -2.59 13.16 1.55
C ALA A 207 -3.27 13.77 0.30
N ALA A 208 -4.58 14.03 0.37
CA ALA A 208 -5.32 14.67 -0.71
C ALA A 208 -4.85 16.11 -0.95
N GLU A 209 -4.69 16.93 0.11
CA GLU A 209 -4.16 18.30 0.00
C GLU A 209 -2.78 18.33 -0.67
N LEU A 210 -1.90 17.38 -0.33
CA LEU A 210 -0.58 17.26 -0.96
C LEU A 210 -0.69 16.95 -2.45
N MET A 211 -1.51 15.97 -2.86
CA MET A 211 -1.67 15.62 -4.27
C MET A 211 -2.39 16.72 -5.07
N GLU A 212 -3.37 17.39 -4.48
CA GLU A 212 -4.06 18.54 -5.08
C GLU A 212 -3.08 19.69 -5.40
N TYR A 213 -2.25 20.07 -4.41
CA TYR A 213 -1.22 21.08 -4.59
C TYR A 213 -0.29 20.78 -5.78
N TRP A 214 0.11 19.52 -5.94
CA TRP A 214 0.98 19.12 -7.05
C TRP A 214 0.26 19.00 -8.38
N ARG A 215 -0.99 18.52 -8.39
CA ARG A 215 -1.82 18.48 -9.60
C ARG A 215 -2.05 19.87 -10.16
N GLU A 216 -2.32 20.88 -9.33
CA GLU A 216 -2.49 22.27 -9.78
C GLU A 216 -1.23 22.83 -10.44
N ARG A 217 -0.06 22.41 -9.96
CA ARG A 217 1.24 22.90 -10.43
C ARG A 217 1.79 22.14 -11.64
N PHE A 218 1.42 20.86 -11.77
CA PHE A 218 1.79 19.97 -12.87
C PHE A 218 0.56 19.25 -13.44
N PRO A 219 -0.36 19.99 -14.07
CA PRO A 219 -1.65 19.44 -14.52
C PRO A 219 -1.52 18.38 -15.62
N GLU A 220 -0.41 18.40 -16.36
CA GLU A 220 -0.08 17.45 -17.43
C GLU A 220 0.47 16.11 -16.89
N HIS A 221 0.74 15.99 -15.59
CA HIS A 221 1.34 14.79 -15.02
C HIS A 221 0.26 13.83 -14.47
N PRO A 222 0.06 12.64 -15.07
CA PRO A 222 -1.08 11.77 -14.78
C PRO A 222 -1.03 11.15 -13.38
N LEU A 223 0.16 11.01 -12.80
CA LEU A 223 0.38 10.34 -11.53
C LEU A 223 -0.36 11.00 -10.36
N TYR A 224 -0.34 12.33 -10.25
CA TYR A 224 -0.97 13.03 -9.12
C TYR A 224 -2.48 12.89 -9.18
N ARG A 225 -3.05 12.91 -10.38
CA ARG A 225 -4.47 12.67 -10.61
C ARG A 225 -4.83 11.24 -10.19
N ARG A 226 -4.05 10.24 -10.62
CA ARG A 226 -4.24 8.84 -10.21
C ARG A 226 -4.21 8.66 -8.69
N MET A 227 -3.18 9.21 -8.04
CA MET A 227 -3.01 9.14 -6.59
C MET A 227 -4.19 9.78 -5.85
N LEU A 228 -4.65 10.94 -6.33
CA LEU A 228 -5.76 11.65 -5.73
C LEU A 228 -7.08 10.89 -5.87
N VAL A 229 -7.31 10.24 -7.02
CA VAL A 229 -8.45 9.33 -7.23
C VAL A 229 -8.44 8.20 -6.18
N GLU A 230 -7.30 7.56 -5.95
CA GLU A 230 -7.17 6.51 -4.94
C GLU A 230 -7.39 7.04 -3.51
N ILE A 231 -6.91 8.25 -3.20
CA ILE A 231 -7.11 8.85 -1.87
C ILE A 231 -8.58 9.18 -1.66
N TYR A 232 -9.26 9.75 -2.65
CA TYR A 232 -10.70 10.02 -2.55
C TYR A 232 -11.54 8.75 -2.46
N ARG A 233 -11.13 7.68 -3.14
CA ARG A 233 -11.71 6.34 -2.96
C ARG A 233 -11.61 5.88 -1.51
N ASP A 234 -10.43 5.97 -0.91
CA ASP A 234 -10.20 5.55 0.49
C ASP A 234 -10.98 6.42 1.50
N GLN A 235 -11.24 7.68 1.17
CA GLN A 235 -12.09 8.57 1.96
C GLN A 235 -13.60 8.29 1.76
N GLY A 236 -13.98 7.42 0.82
CA GLY A 236 -15.37 7.21 0.41
C GLY A 236 -15.96 8.38 -0.41
N GLN A 237 -15.13 9.30 -0.88
CA GLN A 237 -15.52 10.46 -1.70
C GLN A 237 -15.58 10.08 -3.19
N PHE A 238 -16.38 9.06 -3.51
CA PHE A 238 -16.45 8.48 -4.87
C PHE A 238 -16.84 9.50 -5.95
N HIS A 239 -17.65 10.51 -5.62
CA HIS A 239 -18.06 11.54 -6.55
C HIS A 239 -16.89 12.42 -7.02
N LEU A 240 -15.96 12.80 -6.11
CA LEU A 240 -14.76 13.54 -6.47
C LEU A 240 -13.80 12.65 -7.26
N ALA A 241 -13.63 11.40 -6.85
CA ALA A 241 -12.80 10.43 -7.55
C ALA A 241 -13.27 10.24 -9.02
N LEU A 242 -14.57 10.03 -9.23
CA LEU A 242 -15.15 9.90 -10.58
C LEU A 242 -15.07 11.21 -11.39
N GLN A 243 -15.21 12.37 -10.74
CA GLN A 243 -15.04 13.66 -11.42
C GLN A 243 -13.63 13.79 -12.00
N LEU A 244 -12.59 13.43 -11.23
CA LEU A 244 -11.21 13.46 -11.71
C LEU A 244 -10.95 12.50 -12.86
N LEU A 245 -11.58 11.32 -12.85
CA LEU A 245 -11.48 10.39 -13.97
C LEU A 245 -12.12 10.94 -15.26
N HIS A 246 -13.16 11.77 -15.16
CA HIS A 246 -13.80 12.38 -16.32
C HIS A 246 -13.10 13.64 -16.83
N GLU A 247 -12.37 14.33 -15.96
CA GLU A 247 -11.56 15.50 -16.30
C GLU A 247 -10.26 15.14 -17.01
N SER A 248 -9.91 13.85 -17.06
CA SER A 248 -8.71 13.41 -17.78
C SER A 248 -8.84 13.50 -19.29
N ASP A 249 -7.69 13.68 -19.94
CA ASP A 249 -7.63 13.75 -21.39
C ASP A 249 -8.05 12.43 -22.05
N GLU A 250 -8.25 12.47 -23.37
CA GLU A 250 -8.70 11.30 -24.13
C GLU A 250 -7.70 10.14 -24.09
N SER A 251 -6.40 10.40 -23.95
CA SER A 251 -5.40 9.35 -23.90
C SER A 251 -5.45 8.58 -22.59
N GLU A 252 -5.59 9.27 -21.46
CA GLU A 252 -5.79 8.65 -20.15
C GLU A 252 -7.11 7.88 -20.08
N ARG A 253 -8.19 8.41 -20.65
CA ARG A 253 -9.50 7.70 -20.66
C ARG A 253 -9.49 6.41 -21.46
N LEU A 254 -8.53 6.23 -22.36
CA LEU A 254 -8.33 5.00 -23.13
C LEU A 254 -7.33 4.04 -22.48
N ASP A 255 -6.58 4.46 -21.46
CA ASP A 255 -5.63 3.61 -20.73
C ASP A 255 -6.39 2.53 -19.92
N PRO A 256 -6.10 1.23 -20.15
CA PRO A 256 -6.70 0.13 -19.40
C PRO A 256 -6.57 0.26 -17.88
N GLN A 257 -5.46 0.81 -17.38
CA GLN A 257 -5.28 1.01 -15.94
C GLN A 257 -6.20 2.10 -15.39
N TRP A 258 -6.44 3.16 -16.16
CA TRP A 258 -7.36 4.24 -15.81
C TRP A 258 -8.80 3.75 -15.78
N ARG A 259 -9.20 3.00 -16.81
CA ARG A 259 -10.53 2.38 -16.89
C ARG A 259 -10.75 1.33 -15.80
N PHE A 260 -9.71 0.59 -15.44
CA PHE A 260 -9.78 -0.34 -14.30
C PHE A 260 -10.02 0.40 -12.98
N LEU A 261 -9.37 1.55 -12.76
CA LEU A 261 -9.62 2.41 -11.60
C LEU A 261 -11.07 2.93 -11.58
N GLU A 262 -11.63 3.31 -12.74
CA GLU A 262 -13.04 3.66 -12.89
C GLU A 262 -13.96 2.52 -12.44
N ALA A 263 -13.73 1.30 -12.95
CA ALA A 263 -14.53 0.14 -12.60
C ALA A 263 -14.52 -0.14 -11.09
N ARG A 264 -13.36 0.00 -10.44
CA ARG A 264 -13.23 -0.15 -8.97
C ARG A 264 -14.06 0.90 -8.22
N LEU A 265 -14.02 2.16 -8.64
CA LEU A 265 -14.83 3.22 -8.02
C LEU A 265 -16.33 2.99 -8.22
N LEU A 266 -16.72 2.56 -9.42
CA LEU A 266 -18.11 2.24 -9.73
C LEU A 266 -18.59 1.11 -8.82
N LEU A 267 -17.79 0.06 -8.64
CA LEU A 267 -18.07 -1.03 -7.72
C LEU A 267 -18.23 -0.55 -6.28
N ASP A 268 -17.27 0.23 -5.76
CA ASP A 268 -17.32 0.77 -4.39
C ASP A 268 -18.50 1.72 -4.16
N SER A 269 -18.91 2.46 -5.20
CA SER A 269 -20.09 3.32 -5.18
C SER A 269 -21.42 2.59 -5.34
N GLY A 270 -21.38 1.26 -5.53
CA GLY A 270 -22.56 0.39 -5.68
C GLY A 270 -23.14 0.32 -7.09
N LYS A 271 -22.47 0.90 -8.09
CA LYS A 271 -22.84 0.84 -9.52
C LYS A 271 -22.28 -0.41 -10.18
N THR A 272 -22.69 -1.57 -9.66
CA THR A 272 -22.12 -2.86 -10.03
C THR A 272 -22.23 -3.19 -11.51
N ASP A 273 -23.36 -2.90 -12.15
CA ASP A 273 -23.56 -3.25 -13.57
C ASP A 273 -22.64 -2.44 -14.50
N GLU A 274 -22.43 -1.16 -14.20
CA GLU A 274 -21.49 -0.30 -14.94
C GLU A 274 -20.05 -0.81 -14.76
N ALA A 275 -19.66 -1.16 -13.53
CA ALA A 275 -18.34 -1.73 -13.23
C ALA A 275 -18.09 -3.03 -13.99
N VAL A 276 -19.07 -3.95 -13.99
CA VAL A 276 -18.98 -5.22 -14.73
C VAL A 276 -18.84 -4.97 -16.24
N GLY A 277 -19.54 -3.98 -16.79
CA GLY A 277 -19.40 -3.60 -18.20
C GLY A 277 -17.95 -3.25 -18.56
N ILE A 278 -17.33 -2.36 -17.79
CA ILE A 278 -15.93 -1.96 -18.01
C ILE A 278 -14.98 -3.15 -17.82
N LEU A 279 -15.17 -3.95 -16.77
CA LEU A 279 -14.29 -5.10 -16.49
C LEU A 279 -14.37 -6.17 -17.59
N GLU A 280 -15.53 -6.39 -18.20
CA GLU A 280 -15.63 -7.33 -19.33
C GLU A 280 -14.97 -6.80 -20.60
N GLU A 281 -14.99 -5.49 -20.85
CA GLU A 281 -14.26 -4.88 -21.96
C GLU A 281 -12.74 -5.02 -21.78
N LEU A 282 -12.23 -4.80 -20.56
CA LEU A 282 -10.81 -4.88 -20.24
C LEU A 282 -10.28 -6.31 -20.07
N ARG A 283 -11.17 -7.32 -20.16
CA ARG A 283 -10.85 -8.70 -19.79
C ARG A 283 -9.63 -9.26 -20.50
N GLU A 284 -9.48 -9.05 -21.80
CA GLU A 284 -8.35 -9.62 -22.54
C GLU A 284 -7.03 -8.90 -22.28
N GLU A 285 -7.10 -7.59 -22.02
CA GLU A 285 -5.93 -6.73 -21.81
C GLU A 285 -5.34 -6.91 -20.42
N MET A 286 -6.21 -7.07 -19.42
CA MET A 286 -5.85 -7.12 -17.99
C MET A 286 -5.88 -8.55 -17.41
N LYS A 287 -6.08 -9.61 -18.23
CA LYS A 287 -6.31 -10.98 -17.74
C LYS A 287 -5.22 -11.55 -16.84
N PHE A 288 -4.00 -11.04 -16.92
CA PHE A 288 -2.84 -11.52 -16.15
C PHE A 288 -2.58 -10.71 -14.87
N ASP A 289 -3.45 -9.75 -14.53
CA ASP A 289 -3.38 -9.00 -13.27
C ASP A 289 -4.29 -9.64 -12.19
N PRO A 290 -3.73 -10.12 -11.06
CA PRO A 290 -4.51 -10.65 -9.94
C PRO A 290 -5.50 -9.64 -9.36
N ALA A 291 -5.13 -8.36 -9.27
CA ALA A 291 -5.99 -7.33 -8.70
C ALA A 291 -7.21 -7.06 -9.61
N PHE A 292 -7.00 -7.14 -10.93
CA PHE A 292 -8.08 -7.11 -11.90
C PHE A 292 -9.02 -8.30 -11.73
N GLN A 293 -8.48 -9.52 -11.63
CA GLN A 293 -9.30 -10.73 -11.43
C GLN A 293 -10.07 -10.71 -10.10
N GLU A 294 -9.46 -10.20 -9.03
CA GLU A 294 -10.11 -9.96 -7.74
C GLU A 294 -11.31 -9.02 -7.88
N CYS A 295 -11.10 -7.84 -8.47
CA CYS A 295 -12.15 -6.84 -8.69
C CYS A 295 -13.26 -7.38 -9.60
N ARG A 296 -12.91 -8.12 -10.65
CA ARG A 296 -13.87 -8.75 -11.55
C ARG A 296 -14.70 -9.81 -10.85
N ALA A 297 -14.08 -10.68 -10.06
CA ALA A 297 -14.78 -11.67 -9.25
C ALA A 297 -15.73 -11.00 -8.24
N GLU A 298 -15.30 -9.91 -7.61
CA GLU A 298 -16.13 -9.15 -6.67
C GLU A 298 -17.35 -8.51 -7.36
N ALA A 299 -17.14 -7.86 -8.50
CA ALA A 299 -18.22 -7.24 -9.28
C ALA A 299 -19.24 -8.27 -9.79
N LEU A 300 -18.76 -9.43 -10.27
CA LEU A 300 -19.62 -10.53 -10.72
C LEU A 300 -20.39 -11.17 -9.54
N LEU A 301 -19.76 -11.30 -8.38
CA LEU A 301 -20.42 -11.75 -7.16
C LEU A 301 -21.53 -10.77 -6.71
N ALA A 302 -21.24 -9.46 -6.77
CA ALA A 302 -22.19 -8.42 -6.42
C ALA A 302 -23.39 -8.37 -7.38
N SER A 303 -23.19 -8.67 -8.67
CA SER A 303 -24.25 -8.82 -9.69
C SER A 303 -24.90 -10.20 -9.73
N ALA A 304 -24.59 -11.08 -8.77
CA ALA A 304 -25.10 -12.45 -8.65
C ALA A 304 -24.81 -13.38 -9.85
N ARG A 305 -23.78 -13.07 -10.64
CA ARG A 305 -23.26 -13.92 -11.73
C ARG A 305 -22.24 -14.91 -11.17
N LEU A 306 -22.72 -15.88 -10.38
CA LEU A 306 -21.88 -16.69 -9.49
C LEU A 306 -20.86 -17.58 -10.22
N GLU A 307 -21.24 -18.20 -11.34
CA GLU A 307 -20.35 -19.07 -12.11
C GLU A 307 -19.21 -18.28 -12.77
N GLU A 308 -19.49 -17.07 -13.24
CA GLU A 308 -18.48 -16.20 -13.85
C GLU A 308 -17.56 -15.60 -12.77
N ALA A 309 -18.12 -15.27 -11.60
CA ALA A 309 -17.34 -14.85 -10.44
C ALA A 309 -16.38 -15.97 -9.98
N LEU A 310 -16.84 -17.22 -9.98
CA LEU A 310 -16.03 -18.39 -9.66
C LEU A 310 -14.86 -18.51 -10.64
N GLN A 311 -15.12 -18.42 -11.94
CA GLN A 311 -14.09 -18.48 -12.97
C GLN A 311 -13.05 -17.34 -12.82
N ALA A 312 -13.50 -16.11 -12.55
CA ALA A 312 -12.61 -14.97 -12.33
C ALA A 312 -11.69 -15.18 -11.12
N ALA A 313 -12.25 -15.68 -10.01
CA ALA A 313 -11.47 -15.99 -8.81
C ALA A 313 -10.46 -17.12 -9.06
N GLU A 314 -10.85 -18.19 -9.77
CA GLU A 314 -9.95 -19.29 -10.14
C GLU A 314 -8.79 -18.81 -11.03
N GLN A 315 -9.07 -17.96 -12.03
CA GLN A 315 -8.05 -17.33 -12.88
C GLN A 315 -7.09 -16.47 -12.05
N GLY A 316 -7.61 -15.67 -11.12
CA GLY A 316 -6.80 -14.89 -10.19
C GLY A 316 -5.83 -15.75 -9.37
N LEU A 317 -6.28 -16.91 -8.91
CA LEU A 317 -5.47 -17.87 -8.15
C LEU A 317 -4.49 -18.68 -9.02
N GLU A 318 -4.79 -18.89 -10.30
CA GLU A 318 -3.82 -19.44 -11.26
C GLU A 318 -2.63 -18.48 -11.44
N ILE A 319 -2.89 -17.17 -11.43
CA ILE A 319 -1.85 -16.15 -11.52
C ILE A 319 -1.09 -16.07 -10.20
N GLU A 320 -1.79 -15.84 -9.09
CA GLU A 320 -1.21 -15.69 -7.75
C GLU A 320 -1.86 -16.65 -6.72
N PRO A 321 -1.31 -17.87 -6.56
CA PRO A 321 -1.88 -18.88 -5.66
C PRO A 321 -1.92 -18.50 -4.17
N SER A 322 -1.12 -17.51 -3.77
CA SER A 322 -1.01 -17.02 -2.39
C SER A 322 -1.89 -15.81 -2.07
N HIS A 323 -2.72 -15.34 -3.02
CA HIS A 323 -3.49 -14.11 -2.84
C HIS A 323 -4.68 -14.32 -1.87
N ALA A 324 -4.52 -13.87 -0.63
CA ALA A 324 -5.52 -14.07 0.43
C ALA A 324 -6.90 -13.48 0.09
N GLY A 325 -6.95 -12.28 -0.50
CA GLY A 325 -8.21 -11.61 -0.89
C GLY A 325 -9.05 -12.43 -1.88
N ILE A 326 -8.42 -13.01 -2.91
CA ILE A 326 -9.10 -13.86 -3.91
C ILE A 326 -9.57 -15.17 -3.28
N TRP A 327 -8.79 -15.80 -2.39
CA TRP A 327 -9.27 -16.96 -1.62
C TRP A 327 -10.51 -16.64 -0.78
N PHE A 328 -10.57 -15.44 -0.20
CA PHE A 328 -11.73 -15.00 0.57
C PHE A 328 -12.95 -14.74 -0.32
N LEU A 329 -12.77 -14.13 -1.50
CA LEU A 329 -13.84 -13.97 -2.48
C LEU A 329 -14.35 -15.33 -2.97
N LEU A 330 -13.45 -16.27 -3.25
CA LEU A 330 -13.80 -17.63 -3.63
C LEU A 330 -14.66 -18.31 -2.56
N ALA A 331 -14.31 -18.17 -1.28
CA ALA A 331 -15.14 -18.65 -0.17
C ALA A 331 -16.54 -18.00 -0.16
N LYS A 332 -16.64 -16.68 -0.37
CA LYS A 332 -17.94 -15.98 -0.46
C LYS A 332 -18.79 -16.49 -1.63
N ILE A 333 -18.18 -16.74 -2.79
CA ILE A 333 -18.85 -17.29 -3.98
C ILE A 333 -19.33 -18.71 -3.71
N GLN A 334 -18.44 -19.58 -3.21
CA GLN A 334 -18.77 -20.97 -2.86
C GLN A 334 -19.88 -21.06 -1.81
N LYS A 335 -19.90 -20.14 -0.83
CA LYS A 335 -20.98 -20.06 0.15
C LYS A 335 -22.32 -19.76 -0.49
N ARG A 336 -22.38 -18.85 -1.48
CA ARG A 336 -23.61 -18.56 -2.24
C ARG A 336 -24.04 -19.70 -3.16
N LEU A 337 -23.08 -20.51 -3.62
CA LEU A 337 -23.32 -21.74 -4.36
C LEU A 337 -23.62 -22.96 -3.47
N GLU A 338 -23.75 -22.76 -2.14
CA GLU A 338 -23.99 -23.81 -1.15
C GLU A 338 -22.90 -24.91 -1.08
N ARG A 339 -21.70 -24.63 -1.61
CA ARG A 339 -20.52 -25.52 -1.55
C ARG A 339 -19.78 -25.32 -0.23
N ASN A 340 -20.35 -25.82 0.86
CA ASN A 340 -19.84 -25.54 2.21
C ASN A 340 -18.43 -26.12 2.47
N GLU A 341 -18.11 -27.31 1.96
CA GLU A 341 -16.77 -27.92 2.14
C GLU A 341 -15.68 -27.12 1.41
N ASP A 342 -15.94 -26.71 0.17
CA ASP A 342 -15.01 -25.87 -0.61
C ASP A 342 -14.84 -24.50 0.05
N CYS A 343 -15.93 -23.90 0.54
CA CYS A 343 -15.92 -22.64 1.28
C CYS A 343 -15.00 -22.74 2.50
N HIS A 344 -15.10 -23.82 3.29
CA HIS A 344 -14.24 -24.05 4.44
C HIS A 344 -12.76 -24.06 4.06
N GLN A 345 -12.40 -24.82 3.03
CA GLN A 345 -11.02 -24.92 2.55
C GLN A 345 -10.49 -23.56 2.07
N SER A 346 -11.31 -22.78 1.35
CA SER A 346 -10.94 -21.44 0.88
C SER A 346 -10.73 -20.47 2.05
N LEU A 347 -11.52 -20.57 3.12
CA LEU A 347 -11.31 -19.79 4.36
C LEU A 347 -10.01 -20.19 5.07
N GLU A 348 -9.71 -21.48 5.16
CA GLU A 348 -8.44 -21.97 5.72
C GLU A 348 -7.24 -21.46 4.91
N LYS A 349 -7.33 -21.47 3.57
CA LYS A 349 -6.32 -20.88 2.69
C LYS A 349 -6.17 -19.38 2.87
N THR A 350 -7.27 -18.65 3.02
CA THR A 350 -7.23 -17.21 3.32
C THR A 350 -6.44 -16.96 4.60
N ILE A 351 -6.72 -17.72 5.68
CA ILE A 351 -6.04 -17.57 6.97
C ILE A 351 -4.58 -18.06 6.92
N LEU A 352 -4.27 -19.03 6.06
CA LEU A 352 -2.89 -19.47 5.83
C LEU A 352 -2.03 -18.34 5.27
N PHE A 353 -2.56 -17.58 4.31
CA PHE A 353 -1.82 -16.51 3.63
C PHE A 353 -1.93 -15.15 4.33
N ASP A 354 -3.07 -14.86 4.97
CA ASP A 354 -3.24 -13.72 5.88
C ASP A 354 -3.89 -14.19 7.21
N PRO A 355 -3.07 -14.54 8.21
CA PRO A 355 -3.55 -15.00 9.51
C PRO A 355 -4.44 -14.01 10.26
N GLN A 356 -4.40 -12.72 9.89
CA GLN A 356 -5.13 -11.63 10.53
C GLN A 356 -6.31 -11.13 9.68
N HIS A 357 -6.64 -11.81 8.59
CA HIS A 357 -7.76 -11.44 7.72
C HIS A 357 -9.08 -11.49 8.51
N VAL A 358 -9.68 -10.32 8.76
CA VAL A 358 -10.84 -10.22 9.67
C VAL A 358 -12.06 -10.95 9.10
N GLY A 359 -12.34 -10.78 7.81
CA GLY A 359 -13.47 -11.43 7.13
C GLY A 359 -13.45 -12.96 7.22
N ALA A 360 -12.30 -13.59 6.93
CA ALA A 360 -12.16 -15.04 6.99
C ALA A 360 -12.21 -15.58 8.42
N ASN A 361 -11.53 -14.94 9.38
CA ASN A 361 -11.60 -15.34 10.79
C ASN A 361 -13.04 -15.23 11.34
N PHE A 362 -13.78 -14.19 10.94
CA PHE A 362 -15.19 -14.05 11.30
C PHE A 362 -16.07 -15.14 10.69
N ALA A 363 -15.92 -15.40 9.38
CA ALA A 363 -16.69 -16.43 8.69
C ALA A 363 -16.43 -17.84 9.27
N LEU A 364 -15.17 -18.19 9.49
CA LEU A 364 -14.78 -19.48 10.07
C LEU A 364 -15.28 -19.62 11.52
N GLY A 365 -15.19 -18.55 12.31
CA GLY A 365 -15.74 -18.52 13.67
C GLY A 365 -17.25 -18.77 13.72
N ILE A 366 -18.01 -18.17 12.78
CA ILE A 366 -19.45 -18.43 12.64
C ILE A 366 -19.73 -19.87 12.21
N GLU A 367 -18.96 -20.39 11.25
CA GLU A 367 -19.12 -21.76 10.76
C GLU A 367 -18.94 -22.77 11.90
N HIS A 368 -17.86 -22.65 12.67
CA HIS A 368 -17.62 -23.48 13.85
C HIS A 368 -18.75 -23.40 14.88
N LEU A 369 -19.33 -22.21 15.11
CA LEU A 369 -20.49 -22.04 16.01
C LEU A 369 -21.76 -22.72 15.49
N GLN A 370 -21.98 -22.72 14.17
CA GLN A 370 -23.13 -23.37 13.53
C GLN A 370 -23.02 -24.89 13.63
N GLU A 371 -21.81 -25.42 13.53
CA GLU A 371 -21.52 -26.86 13.61
C GLU A 371 -21.35 -27.36 15.06
N GLY A 372 -21.53 -26.48 16.05
CA GLY A 372 -21.42 -26.80 17.47
C GLY A 372 -19.98 -27.01 17.97
N ARG A 373 -18.98 -26.64 17.18
CA ARG A 373 -17.55 -26.71 17.55
C ARG A 373 -17.14 -25.41 18.27
N ASP A 374 -17.84 -25.10 19.35
CA ASP A 374 -17.72 -23.79 20.04
C ASP A 374 -16.28 -23.45 20.48
N ARG A 375 -15.47 -24.45 20.86
CA ARG A 375 -14.06 -24.24 21.25
C ARG A 375 -13.18 -23.78 20.09
N GLN A 376 -13.41 -24.32 18.89
CA GLN A 376 -12.65 -23.93 17.69
C GLN A 376 -13.04 -22.53 17.19
N ALA A 377 -14.25 -22.06 17.52
CA ALA A 377 -14.69 -20.72 17.17
C ALA A 377 -13.98 -19.60 17.96
N VAL A 378 -13.45 -19.89 19.15
CA VAL A 378 -12.91 -18.86 20.07
C VAL A 378 -11.72 -18.13 19.47
N ASP A 379 -10.72 -18.84 18.93
CA ASP A 379 -9.48 -18.20 18.47
C ASP A 379 -9.70 -17.33 17.21
N PRO A 380 -10.43 -17.77 16.17
CA PRO A 380 -10.79 -16.89 15.05
C PRO A 380 -11.58 -15.65 15.50
N LEU A 381 -12.56 -15.81 16.39
CA LEU A 381 -13.38 -14.69 16.87
C LEU A 381 -12.60 -13.71 17.76
N ARG A 382 -11.59 -14.17 18.50
CA ARG A 382 -10.65 -13.30 19.23
C ARG A 382 -9.86 -12.41 18.27
N LYS A 383 -9.32 -12.97 17.20
CA LYS A 383 -8.60 -12.19 16.18
C LYS A 383 -9.47 -11.11 15.54
N VAL A 384 -10.77 -11.37 15.36
CA VAL A 384 -11.72 -10.37 14.86
C VAL A 384 -11.82 -9.18 15.80
N VAL A 385 -12.04 -9.41 17.10
CA VAL A 385 -12.23 -8.32 18.06
C VAL A 385 -10.94 -7.59 18.42
N ASP A 386 -9.79 -8.25 18.28
CA ASP A 386 -8.48 -7.62 18.44
C ASP A 386 -8.17 -6.65 17.29
N ARG A 387 -8.69 -6.92 16.08
CA ARG A 387 -8.50 -6.08 14.89
C ARG A 387 -9.57 -5.00 14.73
N GLU A 388 -10.84 -5.35 14.97
CA GLU A 388 -11.99 -4.47 14.86
C GLU A 388 -12.69 -4.38 16.23
N PRO A 389 -12.12 -3.64 17.20
CA PRO A 389 -12.63 -3.58 18.57
C PRO A 389 -13.99 -2.88 18.68
N ASP A 390 -14.42 -2.18 17.64
CA ASP A 390 -15.71 -1.50 17.50
C ASP A 390 -16.80 -2.35 16.82
N ARG A 391 -16.44 -3.52 16.27
CA ARG A 391 -17.39 -4.43 15.63
C ARG A 391 -18.17 -5.25 16.65
N VAL A 392 -19.43 -4.87 16.85
CA VAL A 392 -20.36 -5.51 17.82
C VAL A 392 -20.52 -7.01 17.56
N GLU A 393 -20.63 -7.41 16.29
CA GLU A 393 -20.87 -8.80 15.89
C GLU A 393 -19.72 -9.72 16.32
N GLY A 394 -18.47 -9.27 16.22
CA GLY A 394 -17.30 -10.04 16.64
C GLY A 394 -17.36 -10.35 18.13
N TRP A 395 -17.60 -9.33 18.95
CA TRP A 395 -17.77 -9.48 20.40
C TRP A 395 -18.96 -10.38 20.74
N ARG A 396 -20.10 -10.22 20.05
CA ARG A 396 -21.31 -11.03 20.29
C ARG A 396 -21.04 -12.51 20.01
N HIS A 397 -20.43 -12.85 18.87
CA HIS A 397 -20.14 -14.24 18.54
C HIS A 397 -19.10 -14.86 19.47
N LEU A 398 -18.06 -14.12 19.86
CA LEU A 398 -17.08 -14.57 20.85
C LEU A 398 -17.74 -14.85 22.20
N ALA A 399 -18.63 -13.95 22.64
CA ALA A 399 -19.38 -14.11 23.88
C ALA A 399 -20.29 -15.36 23.87
N ILE A 400 -20.95 -15.62 22.74
CA ILE A 400 -21.78 -16.82 22.54
C ILE A 400 -20.93 -18.10 22.64
N ALA A 401 -19.77 -18.15 21.96
CA ALA A 401 -18.86 -19.29 21.99
C ALA A 401 -18.46 -19.65 23.43
N LEU A 402 -17.94 -18.66 24.17
CA LEU A 402 -17.49 -18.84 25.55
C LEU A 402 -18.64 -19.21 26.50
N SER A 403 -19.82 -18.64 26.28
CA SER A 403 -21.01 -18.95 27.08
C SER A 403 -21.48 -20.40 26.89
N ARG A 404 -21.42 -20.94 25.67
CA ARG A 404 -21.78 -22.34 25.36
C ARG A 404 -20.77 -23.34 25.93
N LEU A 405 -19.49 -22.96 25.95
CA LEU A 405 -18.42 -23.71 26.61
C LEU A 405 -18.50 -23.65 28.15
N LYS A 406 -19.39 -22.82 28.70
CA LYS A 406 -19.53 -22.53 30.14
C LYS A 406 -18.27 -21.88 30.74
N GLU A 407 -17.44 -21.25 29.92
CA GLU A 407 -16.31 -20.42 30.34
C GLU A 407 -16.83 -19.03 30.74
N TYR A 408 -17.63 -19.02 31.81
CA TYR A 408 -18.44 -17.87 32.21
C TYR A 408 -17.60 -16.65 32.57
N GLU A 409 -16.46 -16.83 33.24
CA GLU A 409 -15.52 -15.76 33.58
C GLU A 409 -14.99 -15.07 32.31
N ALA A 410 -14.61 -15.85 31.30
CA ALA A 410 -14.10 -15.33 30.03
C ALA A 410 -15.20 -14.67 29.19
N ALA A 411 -16.45 -15.10 29.31
CA ALA A 411 -17.58 -14.56 28.57
C ALA A 411 -18.05 -13.16 29.06
N VAL A 412 -17.68 -12.76 30.28
CA VAL A 412 -18.09 -11.46 30.85
C VAL A 412 -17.57 -10.28 30.03
N GLU A 413 -16.30 -10.30 29.64
CA GLU A 413 -15.68 -9.19 28.91
C GLU A 413 -16.33 -8.99 27.53
N PRO A 414 -16.45 -10.02 26.66
CA PRO A 414 -17.15 -9.88 25.39
C PRO A 414 -18.60 -9.40 25.51
N TRP A 415 -19.39 -9.89 26.47
CA TRP A 415 -20.76 -9.39 26.68
C TRP A 415 -20.77 -7.93 27.16
N SER A 416 -19.82 -7.53 28.00
CA SER A 416 -19.68 -6.14 28.46
C SER A 416 -19.31 -5.21 27.30
N GLN A 417 -18.46 -5.67 26.37
CA GLN A 417 -18.11 -4.95 25.15
C GLN A 417 -19.32 -4.74 24.23
N VAL A 418 -20.15 -5.77 24.02
CA VAL A 418 -21.41 -5.64 23.27
C VAL A 418 -22.31 -4.58 23.93
N MET A 419 -22.47 -4.59 25.25
CA MET A 419 -23.27 -3.58 25.95
C MET A 419 -22.69 -2.17 25.87
N ARG A 420 -21.36 -2.04 25.82
CA ARG A 420 -20.70 -0.74 25.68
C ARG A 420 -20.93 -0.14 24.29
N LEU A 421 -20.80 -0.96 23.25
CA LEU A 421 -20.93 -0.54 21.84
C LEU A 421 -22.41 -0.44 21.41
N ALA A 422 -23.28 -1.26 21.99
CA ALA A 422 -24.72 -1.29 21.73
C ALA A 422 -25.51 -1.32 23.06
N PRO A 423 -25.67 -0.16 23.76
CA PRO A 423 -26.32 -0.09 25.09
C PRO A 423 -27.77 -0.58 25.14
N GLY A 424 -28.45 -0.69 23.99
CA GLY A 424 -29.82 -1.21 23.87
C GLY A 424 -29.93 -2.72 23.60
N ASP A 425 -28.83 -3.46 23.54
CA ASP A 425 -28.84 -4.89 23.24
C ASP A 425 -29.39 -5.70 24.43
N SER A 426 -30.68 -6.03 24.38
CA SER A 426 -31.39 -6.80 25.42
C SER A 426 -30.85 -8.23 25.56
N GLN A 427 -30.29 -8.80 24.48
CA GLN A 427 -29.71 -10.14 24.52
C GLN A 427 -28.42 -10.13 25.33
N ALA A 428 -27.55 -9.13 25.10
CA ALA A 428 -26.31 -8.97 25.83
C ALA A 428 -26.55 -8.73 27.33
N SER A 429 -27.47 -7.83 27.67
CA SER A 429 -27.84 -7.55 29.06
C SER A 429 -28.38 -8.80 29.78
N GLY A 430 -29.33 -9.52 29.17
CA GLY A 430 -29.90 -10.73 29.76
C GLY A 430 -28.86 -11.86 29.94
N ASN A 431 -27.95 -12.02 28.98
CA ASN A 431 -26.88 -13.02 29.08
C ASN A 431 -25.86 -12.66 30.16
N LEU A 432 -25.45 -11.40 30.26
CA LEU A 432 -24.51 -10.95 31.28
C LEU A 432 -25.07 -11.14 32.70
N GLU A 433 -26.34 -10.77 32.93
CA GLU A 433 -27.01 -11.00 34.22
C GLU A 433 -27.09 -12.49 34.59
N LYS A 434 -27.33 -13.36 33.59
CA LYS A 434 -27.37 -14.81 33.79
C LYS A 434 -25.99 -15.34 34.17
N ILE A 435 -24.95 -14.93 33.44
CA ILE A 435 -23.56 -15.33 33.70
C ILE A 435 -23.10 -14.88 35.09
N GLN A 436 -23.35 -13.62 35.46
CA GLN A 436 -23.00 -13.10 36.78
C GLN A 436 -23.71 -13.84 37.93
N ARG A 437 -24.96 -14.27 37.73
CA ARG A 437 -25.66 -15.12 38.70
C ARG A 437 -25.01 -16.49 38.85
N LEU A 438 -24.60 -17.12 37.75
CA LEU A 438 -23.93 -18.42 37.76
C LEU A 438 -22.56 -18.34 38.46
N LEU A 439 -21.76 -17.31 38.18
CA LEU A 439 -20.46 -17.07 38.84
C LEU A 439 -20.59 -16.84 40.35
N LYS A 440 -21.66 -16.18 40.81
CA LYS A 440 -21.93 -16.00 42.25
C LYS A 440 -22.34 -17.30 42.94
N GLN A 441 -22.87 -18.28 42.19
CA GLN A 441 -23.28 -19.58 42.73
C GLN A 441 -22.12 -20.58 42.76
N SER A 442 -21.16 -20.50 41.83
CA SER A 442 -19.97 -21.35 41.82
C SER A 442 -18.91 -20.95 42.85
N ASN A 443 -18.93 -19.70 43.32
CA ASN A 443 -18.01 -19.15 44.34
C ASN A 443 -18.55 -19.24 45.78
N LYS A 444 -19.66 -19.94 46.00
CA LYS A 444 -20.21 -20.28 47.33
C LYS A 444 -20.11 -21.77 47.55
#